data_AF-A0A521U5R3-F1
#
_entry.id   AF-A0A521U5R3-F1
#
_cell.length_a   1.000
_cell.length_b   1.000
_cell.length_c   1.000
_cell.angle_alpha   90.00
_cell.angle_beta   90.00
_cell.angle_gamma   90.00
#
_symmetry.space_group_name_H-M   'P 1'
#
loop_
_entity.id
_entity.type
_entity.pdbx_description
1 polymer ?
#
loop_
_entity_poly.entity_id
_entity_poly.type
_entity_poly.pdbx_seq_one_letter_code
_entity_poly.pdbx_strand_id
1 'polypeptide(L)'
;MIRHNRAIREPHMYWLTRAITAGFLSTIVVTLVLVVTYSLVLLVGSNDPQAPTLQRWSWALTHSVLTQNVYSALPLALMLHFLAGIGWAVVYVALVEPYLLGPGWRKGLLFSLVPWMLSLVIFLPAVGASLLGLGLGAGPLPIIGSLILHLVYGATLGQLSVSELTRPAGETGQGEDSREELSALVHVRTTMAAGIIIGLILGGVVGWAFDVAFGIGLGTTLSVLIGMLIGSAIGVLVGSFWGLSPQEG
;
A
#
# COMPACT_ATOMS: atom_id res chain seq x y z
N MET A 1 35.83 15.24 7.19
CA MET A 1 35.05 14.24 7.95
C MET A 1 34.21 13.45 6.95
N ILE A 2 34.81 12.40 6.38
CA ILE A 2 34.27 11.65 5.25
C ILE A 2 33.32 10.58 5.82
N ARG A 3 32.02 10.65 5.52
CA ARG A 3 31.05 9.59 5.82
C ARG A 3 31.47 8.33 5.07
N HIS A 4 32.29 7.51 5.72
CA HIS A 4 32.68 6.20 5.24
C HIS A 4 31.45 5.29 5.21
N ASN A 5 30.85 5.19 4.03
CA ASN A 5 30.39 3.95 3.42
C ASN A 5 29.79 2.90 4.38
N ARG A 6 28.69 3.25 5.07
CA ARG A 6 27.78 2.25 5.67
C ARG A 6 26.88 1.58 4.62
N ALA A 7 27.30 1.52 3.37
CA ALA A 7 26.83 0.54 2.40
C ALA A 7 27.46 -0.84 2.70
N ILE A 8 27.49 -1.22 3.98
CA ILE A 8 27.80 -2.59 4.41
C ILE A 8 26.61 -3.41 3.97
N ARG A 9 26.70 -3.90 2.74
CA ARG A 9 26.03 -5.06 2.14
C ARG A 9 24.93 -5.66 3.03
N GLU A 10 23.76 -5.04 3.07
CA GLU A 10 22.57 -5.88 3.16
C GLU A 10 22.63 -6.80 1.92
N PRO A 11 22.33 -8.10 2.03
CA PRO A 11 22.24 -8.97 0.87
C PRO A 11 21.40 -8.26 -0.18
N HIS A 12 21.85 -8.18 -1.44
CA HIS A 12 21.23 -7.35 -2.49
C HIS A 12 19.71 -7.51 -2.65
N MET A 13 19.12 -8.58 -2.11
CA MET A 13 17.69 -8.87 -2.14
C MET A 13 16.88 -8.40 -0.92
N TYR A 14 17.51 -8.14 0.25
CA TYR A 14 16.76 -7.88 1.49
C TYR A 14 15.99 -6.56 1.48
N TRP A 15 16.60 -5.48 0.97
CA TRP A 15 15.94 -4.18 0.86
C TRP A 15 14.70 -4.23 -0.06
N LEU A 16 14.76 -5.03 -1.13
CA LEU A 16 13.66 -5.17 -2.09
C LEU A 16 12.50 -5.95 -1.47
N THR A 17 12.80 -7.07 -0.80
CA THR A 17 11.84 -7.84 0.00
C THR A 17 11.13 -6.94 1.03
N ARG A 18 11.91 -6.12 1.76
CA ARG A 18 11.37 -5.15 2.73
C ARG A 18 10.42 -4.15 2.07
N ALA A 19 10.83 -3.58 0.93
CA ALA A 19 10.02 -2.63 0.18
C ALA A 19 8.71 -3.24 -0.32
N ILE A 20 8.75 -4.44 -0.90
CA ILE A 20 7.56 -5.13 -1.44
C ILE A 20 6.57 -5.42 -0.31
N THR A 21 7.01 -6.03 0.78
CA THR A 21 6.13 -6.37 1.91
C THR A 21 5.55 -5.12 2.56
N ALA A 22 6.37 -4.09 2.80
CA ALA A 22 5.90 -2.83 3.39
C ALA A 22 4.90 -2.10 2.46
N GLY A 23 5.18 -2.04 1.16
CA GLY A 23 4.30 -1.43 0.17
C GLY A 23 2.95 -2.15 0.04
N PHE A 24 2.98 -3.48 -0.03
CA PHE A 24 1.78 -4.30 -0.10
C PHE A 24 0.89 -4.11 1.13
N LEU A 25 1.45 -4.26 2.34
CA LEU A 25 0.71 -4.09 3.58
C LEU A 25 0.16 -2.67 3.76
N SER A 26 0.95 -1.66 3.40
CA SER A 26 0.49 -0.26 3.44
C SER A 26 -0.67 -0.01 2.47
N THR A 27 -0.64 -0.65 1.30
CA THR A 27 -1.73 -0.58 0.33
C THR A 27 -3.01 -1.22 0.86
N ILE A 28 -2.92 -2.36 1.56
CA ILE A 28 -4.08 -2.97 2.24
C ILE A 28 -4.67 -2.00 3.26
N VAL A 29 -3.84 -1.42 4.13
CA VAL A 29 -4.31 -0.46 5.16
C VAL A 29 -5.03 0.73 4.51
N VAL A 30 -4.45 1.30 3.46
CA VAL A 30 -5.06 2.43 2.74
C VAL A 30 -6.33 2.04 2.01
N THR A 31 -6.39 0.83 1.45
CA THR A 31 -7.60 0.30 0.80
C THR A 31 -8.74 0.20 1.83
N LEU A 32 -8.46 -0.29 3.03
CA LEU A 32 -9.46 -0.37 4.10
C LEU A 32 -9.96 1.03 4.52
N VAL A 33 -9.03 1.98 4.68
CA VAL A 33 -9.41 3.39 4.98
C VAL A 33 -10.24 3.97 3.84
N LEU A 34 -9.85 3.76 2.59
CA LEU A 34 -10.60 4.21 1.42
C LEU A 34 -12.03 3.64 1.41
N VAL A 35 -12.20 2.34 1.63
CA VAL A 35 -13.53 1.69 1.66
C VAL A 35 -14.41 2.30 2.75
N VAL A 36 -13.88 2.46 3.97
CA VAL A 36 -14.62 3.05 5.08
C VAL A 36 -14.98 4.50 4.79
N THR A 37 -14.02 5.33 4.39
CA THR A 37 -14.25 6.75 4.10
C THR A 37 -15.20 6.94 2.92
N TYR A 38 -15.05 6.17 1.84
CA TYR A 38 -15.95 6.23 0.68
C TYR A 38 -17.38 5.83 1.06
N SER A 39 -17.55 4.79 1.89
CA SER A 39 -18.87 4.38 2.38
C SER A 39 -19.54 5.49 3.20
N LEU A 40 -18.78 6.18 4.07
CA LEU A 40 -19.30 7.32 4.83
C LEU A 40 -19.69 8.50 3.93
N VAL A 41 -18.87 8.82 2.92
CA VAL A 41 -19.17 9.88 1.95
C VAL A 41 -20.44 9.54 1.16
N LEU A 42 -20.62 8.28 0.76
CA LEU A 42 -21.80 7.79 0.06
C LEU A 42 -23.07 7.94 0.92
N LEU A 43 -22.99 7.60 2.21
CA LEU A 43 -24.13 7.71 3.15
C LEU A 43 -24.55 9.16 3.41
N VAL A 44 -23.61 10.11 3.39
CA VAL A 44 -23.88 11.53 3.69
C VAL A 44 -24.23 12.35 2.44
N GLY A 45 -23.95 11.83 1.24
CA GLY A 45 -24.18 12.53 -0.02
C GLY A 45 -25.66 12.82 -0.29
N SER A 46 -25.99 14.03 -0.74
CA SER A 46 -27.33 14.40 -1.21
C SER A 46 -27.28 15.21 -2.50
N ASN A 47 -28.19 14.93 -3.44
CA ASN A 47 -28.37 15.69 -4.68
C ASN A 47 -29.38 16.83 -4.55
N ASP A 48 -29.99 17.03 -3.38
CA ASP A 48 -30.92 18.13 -3.15
C ASP A 48 -30.19 19.48 -3.27
N PRO A 49 -30.63 20.40 -4.15
CA PRO A 49 -30.04 21.74 -4.27
C PRO A 49 -30.00 22.49 -2.94
N GLN A 50 -30.95 22.26 -2.03
CA GLN A 50 -31.05 22.90 -0.72
C GLN A 50 -30.25 22.18 0.38
N ALA A 51 -29.61 21.05 0.10
CA ALA A 51 -28.81 20.32 1.09
C ALA A 51 -27.60 21.15 1.59
N PRO A 52 -27.07 20.86 2.79
CA PRO A 52 -25.81 21.45 3.25
C PRO A 52 -24.66 21.22 2.26
N THR A 53 -23.74 22.18 2.18
CA THR A 53 -22.63 22.16 1.22
C THR A 53 -21.81 20.87 1.25
N LEU A 54 -21.51 20.34 2.45
CA LEU A 54 -20.77 19.09 2.60
C LEU A 54 -21.51 17.90 1.96
N GLN A 55 -22.83 17.82 2.11
CA GLN A 55 -23.62 16.73 1.52
C GLN A 55 -23.61 16.82 -0.01
N ARG A 56 -23.73 18.02 -0.57
CA ARG A 56 -23.63 18.22 -2.02
C ARG A 56 -22.25 17.88 -2.57
N TRP A 57 -21.18 18.25 -1.85
CA TRP A 57 -19.82 17.89 -2.23
C TRP A 57 -19.58 16.38 -2.15
N SER A 58 -20.07 15.72 -1.11
CA SER A 58 -20.01 14.26 -0.97
C SER A 58 -20.74 13.57 -2.11
N TRP A 59 -21.93 14.05 -2.49
CA TRP A 59 -22.67 13.56 -3.65
C TRP A 59 -21.89 13.73 -4.95
N ALA A 60 -21.36 14.93 -5.19
CA ALA A 60 -20.58 15.24 -6.39
C ALA A 60 -19.34 14.34 -6.49
N LEU A 61 -18.68 14.02 -5.37
CA LEU A 61 -17.52 13.13 -5.35
C LEU A 61 -17.90 11.69 -5.76
N THR A 62 -18.97 11.13 -5.17
CA THR A 62 -19.40 9.76 -5.43
C THR A 62 -20.07 9.59 -6.79
N HIS A 63 -20.62 10.67 -7.37
CA HIS A 63 -21.25 10.68 -8.69
C HIS A 63 -20.38 11.37 -9.75
N SER A 64 -19.06 11.33 -9.59
CA SER A 64 -18.12 11.96 -10.50
C SER A 64 -17.63 11.05 -11.64
N VAL A 65 -17.06 11.66 -12.69
CA VAL A 65 -16.35 10.93 -13.76
C VAL A 65 -15.23 10.05 -13.21
N LEU A 66 -14.54 10.48 -12.15
CA LEU A 66 -13.50 9.69 -11.48
C LEU A 66 -14.07 8.38 -10.95
N THR A 67 -15.16 8.45 -10.21
CA THR A 67 -15.82 7.28 -9.61
C THR A 67 -16.41 6.37 -10.68
N GLN A 68 -17.02 6.93 -11.73
CA GLN A 68 -17.52 6.17 -12.88
C GLN A 68 -16.39 5.42 -13.62
N ASN A 69 -15.24 6.05 -13.81
CA ASN A 69 -14.06 5.43 -14.42
C ASN A 69 -13.51 4.29 -13.53
N VAL A 70 -13.46 4.49 -12.22
CA VAL A 70 -13.04 3.44 -11.28
C VAL A 70 -14.03 2.27 -11.29
N TYR A 71 -15.34 2.50 -11.32
CA TYR A 71 -16.32 1.41 -11.39
C TYR A 71 -16.24 0.63 -12.71
N SER A 72 -16.16 1.33 -13.84
CA SER A 72 -16.11 0.68 -15.17
C SER A 72 -14.81 -0.08 -15.42
N ALA A 73 -13.71 0.35 -14.79
CA ALA A 73 -12.40 -0.29 -14.91
C ALA A 73 -11.87 -0.81 -13.56
N LEU A 74 -12.76 -1.28 -12.68
CA LEU A 74 -12.40 -1.68 -11.30
C LEU A 74 -11.21 -2.66 -11.24
N PRO A 75 -11.15 -3.70 -12.10
CA PRO A 75 -9.98 -4.56 -12.17
C PRO A 75 -8.65 -3.80 -12.38
N LEU A 76 -8.63 -2.93 -13.38
CA LEU A 76 -7.44 -2.14 -13.73
C LEU A 76 -7.10 -1.15 -12.61
N ALA A 77 -8.11 -0.51 -12.01
CA ALA A 77 -7.92 0.43 -10.91
C ALA A 77 -7.29 -0.26 -9.68
N LEU A 78 -7.77 -1.46 -9.32
CA LEU A 78 -7.18 -2.25 -8.23
C LEU A 78 -5.75 -2.67 -8.56
N MET A 79 -5.49 -3.17 -9.78
CA MET A 79 -4.15 -3.57 -10.18
C MET A 79 -3.17 -2.38 -10.11
N LEU A 80 -3.54 -1.22 -10.66
CA LEU A 80 -2.74 0.00 -10.60
C LEU A 80 -2.56 0.49 -9.16
N HIS A 81 -3.56 0.36 -8.30
CA HIS A 81 -3.47 0.76 -6.88
C HIS A 81 -2.35 -0.02 -6.16
N PHE A 82 -2.32 -1.35 -6.33
CA PHE A 82 -1.28 -2.20 -5.73
C PHE A 82 0.08 -2.03 -6.38
N LEU A 83 0.16 -1.93 -7.71
CA LEU A 83 1.42 -1.69 -8.40
C LEU A 83 2.03 -0.34 -8.04
N ALA A 84 1.22 0.72 -7.97
CA ALA A 84 1.69 2.03 -7.53
C ALA A 84 2.14 1.99 -6.06
N GLY A 85 1.37 1.31 -5.19
CA GLY A 85 1.72 1.15 -3.78
C GLY A 85 3.03 0.38 -3.56
N ILE A 86 3.33 -0.65 -4.36
CA ILE A 86 4.62 -1.35 -4.30
C ILE A 86 5.73 -0.51 -4.94
N GLY A 87 5.48 0.11 -6.09
CA GLY A 87 6.45 0.94 -6.80
C GLY A 87 6.93 2.12 -5.96
N TRP A 88 6.02 2.83 -5.29
CA TRP A 88 6.39 3.91 -4.37
C TRP A 88 7.14 3.42 -3.13
N ALA A 89 6.84 2.22 -2.63
CA ALA A 89 7.60 1.63 -1.53
C ALA A 89 9.04 1.29 -1.93
N VAL A 90 9.26 0.79 -3.14
CA VAL A 90 10.60 0.56 -3.72
C VAL A 90 11.36 1.87 -3.82
N VAL A 91 10.74 2.92 -4.37
CA VAL A 91 11.34 4.26 -4.45
C VAL A 91 11.69 4.80 -3.06
N TYR A 92 10.77 4.66 -2.09
CA TYR A 92 10.98 5.09 -0.72
C TYR A 92 12.20 4.43 -0.09
N VAL A 93 12.22 3.09 -0.05
CA VAL A 93 13.28 2.33 0.63
C VAL A 93 14.64 2.53 -0.06
N ALA A 94 14.67 2.52 -1.41
CA ALA A 94 15.92 2.60 -2.14
C ALA A 94 16.51 4.02 -2.17
N LEU A 95 15.67 5.05 -2.32
CA LEU A 95 16.13 6.40 -2.67
C LEU A 95 15.87 7.46 -1.60
N VAL A 96 14.92 7.25 -0.67
CA VAL A 96 14.47 8.31 0.24
C VAL A 96 14.78 7.99 1.70
N GLU A 97 14.44 6.77 2.14
CA GLU A 97 14.66 6.30 3.52
C GLU A 97 16.07 6.58 4.05
N PRO A 98 17.17 6.34 3.28
CA PRO A 98 18.53 6.54 3.79
C PRO A 98 18.89 8.00 4.10
N TYR A 99 18.15 8.96 3.56
CA TYR A 99 18.46 10.39 3.68
C TYR A 99 17.60 11.11 4.72
N LEU A 100 16.50 10.49 5.16
CA LEU A 100 15.60 11.08 6.13
C LEU A 100 15.99 10.69 7.56
N LEU A 101 15.99 11.67 8.46
CA LEU A 101 16.26 11.46 9.89
C LEU A 101 14.96 11.35 10.68
N GLY A 102 15.01 10.59 11.79
CA GLY A 102 13.90 10.45 12.73
C GLY A 102 13.09 9.15 12.55
N PRO A 103 11.96 9.03 13.26
CA PRO A 103 11.19 7.81 13.32
C PRO A 103 10.52 7.48 11.97
N GLY A 104 10.32 6.20 11.71
CA GLY A 104 9.75 5.67 10.47
C GLY A 104 8.51 6.38 9.96
N TRP A 105 7.48 6.45 10.80
CA TRP A 105 6.22 7.08 10.45
C TRP A 105 6.41 8.53 9.98
N ARG A 106 7.32 9.31 10.59
CA ARG A 106 7.60 10.69 10.19
C ARG A 106 8.30 10.75 8.82
N LYS A 107 9.29 9.88 8.60
CA LYS A 107 9.98 9.77 7.31
C LYS A 107 8.98 9.44 6.19
N GLY A 108 8.09 8.50 6.47
CA GLY A 108 7.02 8.08 5.55
C GLY A 108 5.98 9.16 5.26
N LEU A 109 5.54 9.91 6.29
CA LEU A 109 4.65 11.07 6.11
C LEU A 109 5.27 12.11 5.18
N LEU A 110 6.53 12.50 5.42
CA LEU A 110 7.23 13.46 4.57
C LEU A 110 7.34 12.99 3.12
N PHE A 111 7.70 11.71 2.94
CA PHE A 111 7.77 11.11 1.61
C PHE A 111 6.42 11.14 0.89
N SER A 112 5.32 10.81 1.58
CA SER A 112 3.99 10.70 0.98
C SER A 112 3.43 11.99 0.40
N LEU A 113 3.99 13.14 0.77
CA LEU A 113 3.64 14.42 0.14
C LEU A 113 4.02 14.44 -1.35
N VAL A 114 5.06 13.72 -1.76
CA VAL A 114 5.48 13.63 -3.17
C VAL A 114 4.44 12.89 -4.04
N PRO A 115 4.07 11.62 -3.77
CA PRO A 115 3.02 10.93 -4.52
C PRO A 115 1.68 11.64 -4.40
N TRP A 116 1.36 12.26 -3.26
CA TRP A 116 0.15 13.08 -3.13
C TRP A 116 0.15 14.24 -4.14
N MET A 117 1.23 15.03 -4.21
CA MET A 117 1.33 16.12 -5.18
C MET A 117 1.27 15.63 -6.63
N LEU A 118 1.94 14.51 -6.95
CA LEU A 118 1.85 13.90 -8.28
C LEU A 118 0.43 13.42 -8.59
N SER A 119 -0.30 12.93 -7.60
CA SER A 119 -1.69 12.53 -7.79
C SER A 119 -2.57 13.72 -8.19
N LEU A 120 -2.36 14.89 -7.58
CA LEU A 120 -3.14 16.10 -7.85
C LEU A 120 -2.81 16.74 -9.20
N VAL A 121 -1.54 16.69 -9.61
CA VAL A 121 -1.04 17.41 -10.79
C VAL A 121 -0.99 16.53 -12.04
N ILE A 122 -0.83 15.23 -11.90
CA ILE A 122 -0.68 14.30 -13.03
C ILE A 122 -1.86 13.35 -13.09
N PHE A 123 -2.11 12.59 -12.02
CA PHE A 123 -3.09 11.51 -12.06
C PHE A 123 -4.53 12.02 -12.22
N LEU A 124 -4.96 12.98 -11.38
CA LEU A 124 -6.32 13.53 -11.44
C LEU A 124 -6.66 14.14 -12.81
N PRO A 125 -5.82 14.99 -13.42
CA PRO A 125 -6.04 15.44 -14.79
C PRO A 125 -6.11 14.31 -15.80
N ALA A 126 -5.21 13.32 -15.70
CA ALA A 126 -5.15 12.20 -16.65
C ALA A 126 -6.44 11.34 -16.65
N VAL A 127 -7.15 11.27 -15.52
CA VAL A 127 -8.42 10.53 -15.40
C VAL A 127 -9.66 11.43 -15.56
N GLY A 128 -9.49 12.68 -16.02
CA GLY A 128 -10.58 13.59 -16.33
C GLY A 128 -11.10 14.42 -15.15
N ALA A 129 -10.43 14.43 -13.99
CA ALA A 129 -10.87 15.16 -12.80
C ALA A 129 -10.43 16.64 -12.76
N SER A 130 -9.75 17.13 -13.81
CA SER A 130 -9.05 18.43 -13.86
C SER A 130 -7.94 18.61 -12.81
N LEU A 131 -7.23 19.74 -12.87
CA LEU A 131 -6.19 20.08 -11.90
C LEU A 131 -6.79 20.16 -10.48
N LEU A 132 -6.12 19.52 -9.51
CA LEU A 132 -6.56 19.41 -8.11
C LEU A 132 -7.93 18.75 -7.87
N GLY A 133 -8.60 18.20 -8.89
CA GLY A 133 -9.95 17.65 -8.74
C GLY A 133 -11.07 18.69 -8.77
N LEU A 134 -10.79 19.95 -9.14
CA LEU A 134 -11.77 21.05 -9.10
C LEU A 134 -12.96 20.83 -10.05
N GLY A 135 -12.75 20.13 -11.17
CA GLY A 135 -13.76 19.80 -12.15
C GLY A 135 -14.79 18.79 -11.66
N LEU A 136 -14.57 18.17 -10.50
CA LEU A 136 -15.50 17.20 -9.93
C LEU A 136 -16.70 17.85 -9.23
N GLY A 137 -16.68 19.17 -8.97
CA GLY A 137 -17.74 19.85 -8.22
C GLY A 137 -17.81 19.44 -6.73
N ALA A 138 -16.85 18.64 -6.25
CA ALA A 138 -16.78 18.10 -4.89
C ALA A 138 -16.06 19.05 -3.89
N GLY A 139 -15.84 20.31 -4.27
CA GLY A 139 -15.10 21.27 -3.46
C GLY A 139 -13.68 20.77 -3.13
N PRO A 140 -13.19 20.97 -1.88
CA PRO A 140 -11.85 20.54 -1.47
C PRO A 140 -11.74 19.06 -1.10
N LEU A 141 -12.86 18.30 -1.12
CA LEU A 141 -12.87 16.90 -0.67
C LEU A 141 -11.87 16.00 -1.42
N PRO A 142 -11.70 16.09 -2.76
CA PRO A 142 -10.69 15.29 -3.46
C PRO A 142 -9.26 15.54 -2.94
N ILE A 143 -8.93 16.81 -2.65
CA ILE A 143 -7.59 17.21 -2.19
C ILE A 143 -7.35 16.70 -0.77
N ILE A 144 -8.31 16.93 0.13
CA ILE A 144 -8.20 16.52 1.54
C ILE A 144 -8.25 15.00 1.68
N GLY A 145 -9.21 14.35 1.01
CA GLY A 145 -9.35 12.89 1.04
C GLY A 145 -8.11 12.19 0.49
N SER A 146 -7.59 12.64 -0.66
CA SER A 146 -6.34 12.09 -1.19
C SER A 146 -5.14 12.35 -0.28
N LEU A 147 -5.05 13.52 0.37
CA LEU A 147 -3.99 13.80 1.34
C LEU A 147 -4.04 12.80 2.49
N ILE A 148 -5.20 12.61 3.12
CA ILE A 148 -5.36 11.67 4.24
C ILE A 148 -4.92 10.26 3.83
N LEU A 149 -5.36 9.77 2.67
CA LEU A 149 -4.97 8.44 2.18
C LEU A 149 -3.46 8.31 1.97
N HIS A 150 -2.81 9.33 1.40
CA HIS A 150 -1.36 9.32 1.21
C HIS A 150 -0.61 9.42 2.54
N LEU A 151 -1.09 10.22 3.50
CA LEU A 151 -0.47 10.29 4.83
C LEU A 151 -0.57 8.96 5.57
N VAL A 152 -1.73 8.27 5.50
CA VAL A 152 -1.89 6.92 6.05
C VAL A 152 -0.92 5.95 5.36
N TYR A 153 -0.88 5.94 4.03
CA TYR A 153 0.05 5.12 3.25
C TYR A 153 1.50 5.37 3.70
N GLY A 154 1.91 6.64 3.74
CA GLY A 154 3.24 7.07 4.12
C GLY A 154 3.61 6.65 5.53
N ALA A 155 2.74 6.92 6.50
CA ALA A 155 2.98 6.55 7.89
C ALA A 155 3.16 5.03 8.06
N THR A 156 2.27 4.23 7.47
CA THR A 156 2.35 2.76 7.50
C THR A 156 3.60 2.26 6.78
N LEU A 157 3.89 2.78 5.59
CA LEU A 157 5.08 2.42 4.81
C LEU A 157 6.34 2.73 5.60
N GLY A 158 6.46 3.95 6.10
CA GLY A 158 7.60 4.39 6.90
C GLY A 158 7.79 3.54 8.14
N GLN A 159 6.71 3.18 8.84
CA GLN A 159 6.76 2.32 10.02
C GLN A 159 7.19 0.88 9.70
N LEU A 160 6.65 0.29 8.63
CA LEU A 160 6.95 -1.09 8.23
C LEU A 160 8.32 -1.26 7.57
N SER A 161 8.83 -0.18 6.96
CA SER A 161 10.14 -0.17 6.29
C SER A 161 11.30 0.11 7.23
N VAL A 162 11.04 0.64 8.44
CA VAL A 162 12.09 0.98 9.41
C VAL A 162 13.08 -0.15 9.62
N SER A 163 14.34 0.19 9.38
CA SER A 163 15.53 -0.62 9.63
C SER A 163 16.04 -0.50 11.08
N GLU A 164 15.22 -0.14 12.06
CA GLU A 164 15.68 0.00 13.47
C GLU A 164 16.16 -1.33 14.04
N LEU A 165 15.72 -2.45 13.46
CA LEU A 165 16.29 -3.78 13.70
C LEU A 165 17.78 -3.89 13.31
N THR A 166 18.30 -2.98 12.48
CA THR A 166 19.71 -2.92 12.08
C THR A 166 20.53 -1.90 12.89
N ARG A 167 19.97 -1.27 13.95
CA ARG A 167 20.79 -0.48 14.88
C ARG A 167 21.76 -1.46 15.55
N PRO A 168 23.09 -1.31 15.40
CA PRO A 168 24.03 -2.29 15.93
C PRO A 168 23.80 -2.41 17.44
N ALA A 169 23.61 -3.65 17.91
CA ALA A 169 23.54 -4.05 19.31
C ALA A 169 24.87 -3.82 20.06
N GLY A 170 25.55 -2.70 19.80
CA GLY A 170 26.86 -2.34 20.34
C GLY A 170 26.81 -1.39 21.53
N GLU A 171 25.62 -0.93 21.95
CA GLU A 171 25.47 -0.02 23.10
C GLU A 171 24.81 -0.68 24.32
N THR A 172 24.29 -1.90 24.20
CA THR A 172 23.76 -2.71 25.30
C THR A 172 24.40 -4.08 25.18
N GLY A 173 25.08 -4.59 26.21
CA GLY A 173 25.88 -5.83 26.18
C GLY A 173 25.11 -7.15 25.98
N GLN A 174 24.18 -7.22 25.02
CA GLN A 174 23.30 -8.34 24.65
C GLN A 174 23.55 -8.80 23.20
N GLY A 175 24.81 -8.84 22.76
CA GLY A 175 25.16 -8.99 21.34
C GLY A 175 24.86 -10.34 20.67
N GLU A 176 24.65 -11.41 21.44
CA GLU A 176 24.32 -12.74 20.89
C GLU A 176 22.80 -12.93 20.69
N ASP A 177 22.02 -12.62 21.72
CA ASP A 177 20.55 -12.74 21.72
C ASP A 177 19.90 -11.86 20.61
N SER A 178 20.42 -10.64 20.42
CA SER A 178 19.92 -9.73 19.37
C SER A 178 20.24 -10.19 17.94
N ARG A 179 21.27 -11.03 17.74
CA ARG A 179 21.63 -11.53 16.40
C ARG A 179 20.72 -12.68 15.97
N GLU A 180 20.38 -13.56 16.90
CA GLU A 180 19.42 -14.64 16.65
C GLU A 180 18.03 -14.06 16.34
N GLU A 181 17.56 -13.11 17.15
CA GLU A 181 16.28 -12.42 16.92
C GLU A 181 16.24 -11.72 15.54
N LEU A 182 17.31 -11.02 15.17
CA LEU A 182 17.42 -10.36 13.87
C LEU A 182 17.36 -11.37 12.72
N SER A 183 18.05 -12.50 12.84
CA SER A 183 18.07 -13.54 11.81
C SER A 183 16.69 -14.19 11.63
N ALA A 184 15.95 -14.40 12.72
CA ALA A 184 14.57 -14.90 12.69
C ALA A 184 13.64 -13.90 11.99
N LEU A 185 13.75 -12.61 12.30
CA LEU A 185 12.93 -11.57 11.66
C LEU A 185 13.22 -11.41 10.16
N VAL A 186 14.49 -11.51 9.75
CA VAL A 186 14.88 -11.51 8.33
C VAL A 186 14.27 -12.71 7.61
N HIS A 187 14.31 -13.89 8.24
CA HIS A 187 13.71 -15.10 7.69
C HIS A 187 12.20 -14.94 7.52
N VAL A 188 11.49 -14.51 8.56
CA VAL A 188 10.04 -14.21 8.55
C VAL A 188 9.66 -13.24 7.43
N ARG A 189 10.42 -12.16 7.23
CA ARG A 189 10.14 -11.20 6.16
C ARG A 189 10.33 -11.79 4.77
N THR A 190 11.35 -12.63 4.61
CA THR A 190 11.64 -13.29 3.32
C THR A 190 10.56 -14.30 2.97
N THR A 191 10.12 -15.10 3.95
CA THR A 191 9.02 -16.05 3.77
C THR A 191 7.68 -15.35 3.58
N MET A 192 7.41 -14.22 4.25
CA MET A 192 6.24 -13.37 3.98
C MET A 192 6.22 -12.87 2.53
N ALA A 193 7.33 -12.32 2.03
CA ALA A 193 7.39 -11.81 0.66
C ALA A 193 7.22 -12.92 -0.39
N ALA A 194 7.87 -14.06 -0.19
CA ALA A 194 7.66 -15.24 -1.02
C ALA A 194 6.19 -15.69 -0.98
N GLY A 195 5.59 -15.69 0.22
CA GLY A 195 4.18 -15.96 0.43
C GLY A 195 3.25 -15.01 -0.33
N ILE A 196 3.53 -13.69 -0.33
CA ILE A 196 2.79 -12.71 -1.13
C ILE A 196 2.83 -13.07 -2.61
N ILE A 197 4.01 -13.34 -3.15
CA ILE A 197 4.20 -13.61 -4.58
C ILE A 197 3.52 -14.92 -4.98
N ILE A 198 3.74 -15.99 -4.21
CA ILE A 198 3.13 -17.30 -4.47
C ILE A 198 1.61 -17.22 -4.31
N GLY A 199 1.14 -16.58 -3.25
CA GLY A 199 -0.27 -16.37 -2.97
C GLY A 199 -0.97 -15.55 -4.05
N LEU A 200 -0.31 -14.53 -4.60
CA LEU A 200 -0.81 -13.75 -5.73
C LEU A 200 -1.02 -14.65 -6.96
N ILE A 201 -0.03 -15.47 -7.32
CA ILE A 201 -0.11 -16.35 -8.49
C ILE A 201 -1.20 -17.42 -8.29
N LEU A 202 -1.16 -18.16 -7.18
CA LEU A 202 -2.11 -19.24 -6.90
C LEU A 202 -3.53 -18.69 -6.72
N GLY A 203 -3.67 -17.58 -6.01
CA GLY A 203 -4.94 -16.89 -5.84
C GLY A 203 -5.57 -16.48 -7.17
N GLY A 204 -4.77 -15.95 -8.11
CA GLY A 204 -5.25 -15.62 -9.45
C GLY A 204 -5.75 -16.84 -10.22
N VAL A 205 -5.04 -17.96 -10.15
CA VAL A 205 -5.45 -19.23 -10.77
C VAL A 205 -6.76 -19.74 -10.16
N VAL A 206 -6.90 -19.70 -8.83
CA VAL A 206 -8.12 -20.11 -8.13
C VAL A 206 -9.29 -19.20 -8.50
N GLY A 207 -9.08 -17.88 -8.53
CA GLY A 207 -10.11 -16.90 -8.90
C GLY A 207 -10.59 -17.11 -10.35
N TRP A 208 -9.68 -17.39 -11.27
CA TRP A 208 -10.02 -17.77 -12.65
C TRP A 208 -10.84 -19.06 -12.70
N ALA A 209 -10.36 -20.13 -12.07
CA ALA A 209 -11.02 -21.43 -12.09
C ALA A 209 -12.41 -21.37 -11.46
N PHE A 210 -12.58 -20.59 -10.39
CA PHE A 210 -13.86 -20.36 -9.72
C PHE A 210 -14.85 -19.62 -10.63
N ASP A 211 -14.39 -18.60 -11.37
CA ASP A 211 -15.23 -17.91 -12.37
C ASP A 211 -15.71 -18.86 -13.47
N VAL A 212 -14.80 -19.67 -14.02
CA VAL A 212 -15.09 -20.67 -15.06
C VAL A 212 -16.07 -21.73 -14.57
N ALA A 213 -15.92 -22.19 -13.32
CA ALA A 213 -16.73 -23.27 -12.78
C ALA A 213 -18.14 -22.81 -12.37
N PHE A 214 -18.27 -21.61 -11.82
CA PHE A 214 -19.52 -21.17 -11.19
C PHE A 214 -20.25 -20.04 -11.94
N GLY A 215 -19.59 -19.38 -12.90
CA GLY A 215 -20.25 -18.39 -13.77
C GLY A 215 -20.87 -17.22 -13.00
N ILE A 216 -20.20 -16.75 -11.95
CA ILE A 216 -20.69 -15.77 -10.95
C ILE A 216 -21.04 -14.38 -11.54
N GLY A 217 -20.73 -14.14 -12.82
CA GLY A 217 -21.08 -12.91 -13.52
C GLY A 217 -20.24 -11.68 -13.11
N LEU A 218 -19.20 -11.86 -12.30
CA LEU A 218 -18.28 -10.79 -11.89
C LEU A 218 -17.30 -10.38 -13.00
N GLY A 219 -17.15 -11.24 -14.02
CA GLY A 219 -16.17 -11.09 -15.09
C GLY A 219 -14.81 -11.66 -14.68
N THR A 220 -14.20 -12.42 -15.58
CA THR A 220 -13.00 -13.21 -15.32
C THR A 220 -11.84 -12.40 -14.75
N THR A 221 -11.64 -11.17 -15.22
CA THR A 221 -10.57 -10.30 -14.73
C THR A 221 -10.77 -9.92 -13.26
N LEU A 222 -12.00 -9.60 -12.85
CA LEU A 222 -12.29 -9.23 -11.46
C LEU A 222 -12.15 -10.43 -10.54
N SER A 223 -12.66 -11.59 -10.95
CA SER A 223 -12.54 -12.85 -10.21
C SER A 223 -11.07 -13.23 -9.99
N VAL A 224 -10.22 -13.10 -11.03
CA VAL A 224 -8.76 -13.29 -10.92
C VAL A 224 -8.15 -12.35 -9.90
N LEU A 225 -8.45 -11.06 -9.96
CA LEU A 225 -7.86 -10.08 -9.03
C LEU A 225 -8.28 -10.29 -7.59
N ILE A 226 -9.57 -10.58 -7.34
CA ILE A 226 -10.04 -10.93 -6.01
C ILE A 226 -9.28 -12.15 -5.50
N GLY A 227 -9.13 -13.16 -6.35
CA GLY A 227 -8.31 -14.33 -6.07
C GLY A 227 -6.86 -13.97 -5.71
N MET A 228 -6.20 -13.12 -6.52
CA MET A 228 -4.82 -12.65 -6.27
C MET A 228 -4.69 -11.93 -4.93
N LEU A 229 -5.66 -11.07 -4.59
CA LEU A 229 -5.65 -10.30 -3.33
C LEU A 229 -5.87 -11.20 -2.11
N ILE A 230 -6.85 -12.11 -2.17
CA ILE A 230 -7.11 -13.08 -1.10
C ILE A 230 -5.91 -14.01 -0.96
N GLY A 231 -5.40 -14.54 -2.07
CA GLY A 231 -4.27 -15.45 -2.08
C GLY A 231 -3.00 -14.81 -1.53
N SER A 232 -2.69 -13.57 -1.88
CA SER A 232 -1.54 -12.84 -1.33
C SER A 232 -1.70 -12.54 0.16
N ALA A 233 -2.89 -12.19 0.64
CA ALA A 233 -3.16 -12.02 2.08
C ALA A 233 -2.96 -13.33 2.86
N ILE A 234 -3.48 -14.45 2.34
CA ILE A 234 -3.24 -15.78 2.92
C ILE A 234 -1.74 -16.12 2.86
N GLY A 235 -1.07 -15.78 1.76
CA GLY A 235 0.35 -15.97 1.57
C GLY A 235 1.21 -15.25 2.60
N VAL A 236 0.86 -14.00 2.96
CA VAL A 236 1.51 -13.29 4.08
C VAL A 236 1.37 -14.07 5.38
N LEU A 237 0.16 -14.53 5.69
CA LEU A 237 -0.12 -15.27 6.94
C LEU A 237 0.68 -16.58 6.98
N VAL A 238 0.58 -17.40 5.93
CA VAL A 238 1.31 -18.68 5.84
C VAL A 238 2.83 -18.45 5.88
N GLY A 239 3.33 -17.48 5.12
CA GLY A 239 4.74 -17.12 5.12
C GLY A 239 5.23 -16.64 6.49
N SER A 240 4.38 -15.91 7.23
CA SER A 240 4.72 -15.45 8.58
C SER A 240 4.87 -16.61 9.58
N PHE A 241 3.95 -17.58 9.55
CA PHE A 241 4.02 -18.76 10.42
C PHE A 241 5.17 -19.68 10.03
N TRP A 242 5.41 -19.88 8.73
CA TRP A 242 6.54 -20.69 8.26
C TRP A 242 7.88 -20.09 8.67
N GLY A 243 8.00 -18.77 8.67
CA GLY A 243 9.23 -18.11 9.10
C GLY A 243 9.55 -18.28 10.58
N LEU A 244 8.55 -18.66 11.41
CA LEU A 244 8.69 -18.87 12.85
C LEU A 244 8.98 -20.34 13.22
N SER A 245 8.90 -21.29 12.28
CA SER A 245 9.14 -22.69 12.60
C SER A 245 10.62 -22.90 12.97
N PRO A 246 10.94 -23.60 14.08
CA PRO A 246 12.31 -23.94 14.44
C PRO A 246 12.99 -24.65 13.27
N GLN A 247 14.18 -24.20 12.88
CA GLN A 247 15.01 -24.96 11.96
C GLN A 247 15.59 -26.13 12.76
N GLU A 248 14.94 -27.29 12.70
CA GLU A 248 15.53 -28.52 13.21
C GLU A 248 16.79 -28.80 12.38
N GLY A 249 17.94 -28.57 13.01
CA GLY A 249 19.28 -28.81 12.46
C GLY A 249 19.74 -30.24 12.68
#